data_AF-A0A0D6P5W6-F1
#
_entry.id   AF-A0A0D6P5W6-F1
#
_cell.length_a   1.000
_cell.length_b   1.000
_cell.length_c   1.000
_cell.angle_alpha   90.00
_cell.angle_beta   90.00
_cell.angle_gamma   90.00
#
_symmetry.space_group_name_H-M   'P 1'
#
loop_
_entity.id
_entity.type
_entity.pdbx_description
1 polymer ?
#
loop_
_entity_poly.entity_id
_entity_poly.type
_entity_poly.pdbx_seq_one_letter_code
_entity_poly.pdbx_strand_id
1 'polypeptide(L)' 'MSALANAPAGKLKRARASLIGGIAVGICVAVLWALIAREAGAGAVVAALGLPAGAAVGAWIRIADL' A
#
# COMPACT_ATOMS: atom_id res chain seq x y z
N MET A 1 -0.69 -19.63 -35.10
CA MET A 1 -1.69 -19.27 -34.08
C MET A 1 -1.12 -18.15 -33.22
N SER A 2 -1.30 -16.90 -33.65
CA SER A 2 -0.73 -15.68 -33.05
C SER A 2 -1.87 -14.74 -32.67
N ALA A 3 -2.70 -15.14 -31.70
CA ALA A 3 -3.90 -14.39 -31.30
C ALA A 3 -3.74 -13.62 -29.98
N LEU A 4 -2.61 -13.78 -29.27
CA LEU A 4 -2.35 -13.08 -28.00
C LEU A 4 -1.49 -11.81 -28.15
N ALA A 5 -0.93 -11.54 -29.34
CA ALA A 5 -0.02 -10.41 -29.57
C ALA A 5 -0.73 -9.05 -29.73
N ASN A 6 -2.06 -9.03 -29.69
CA ASN A 6 -2.85 -7.84 -30.03
C ASN A 6 -4.03 -7.62 -29.07
N ALA A 7 -3.89 -8.02 -27.80
CA ALA A 7 -4.65 -7.31 -26.79
C ALA A 7 -4.15 -5.86 -26.85
N PRO A 8 -5.01 -4.85 -27.10
CA PRO A 8 -4.56 -3.48 -27.00
C PRO A 8 -3.95 -3.38 -25.62
N ALA A 9 -2.68 -2.98 -25.54
CA ALA A 9 -2.10 -2.40 -24.34
C ALA A 9 -2.91 -1.12 -24.11
N GLY A 10 -4.17 -1.29 -23.70
CA GLY A 10 -5.03 -0.23 -23.25
C GLY A 10 -4.17 0.50 -22.25
N LYS A 11 -4.08 1.82 -22.42
CA LYS A 11 -3.54 2.71 -21.41
C LYS A 11 -4.36 2.45 -20.13
N LEU A 12 -4.01 1.38 -19.41
CA LEU A 12 -4.46 1.13 -18.07
C LEU A 12 -4.12 2.42 -17.37
N LYS A 13 -5.12 3.05 -16.77
CA LYS A 13 -5.00 4.26 -15.97
C LYS A 13 -4.16 3.91 -14.73
N ARG A 14 -2.89 3.54 -14.95
CA ARG A 14 -1.97 2.90 -14.00
C ARG A 14 -1.77 3.79 -12.79
N ALA A 15 -1.76 5.10 -13.04
CA ALA A 15 -1.67 6.12 -12.01
C ALA A 15 -2.80 6.07 -10.95
N ARG A 16 -4.03 5.68 -11.29
CA ARG A 16 -5.15 5.64 -10.31
C ARG A 16 -5.24 4.31 -9.58
N ALA A 17 -5.07 3.19 -10.30
CA ALA A 17 -5.10 1.86 -9.69
C ALA A 17 -3.97 1.69 -8.66
N SER A 18 -2.76 2.13 -9.01
CA SER A 18 -1.57 2.11 -8.15
C SER A 18 -1.74 2.98 -6.89
N LEU A 19 -2.44 4.12 -6.98
CA LEU A 19 -2.73 4.97 -5.84
C LEU A 19 -3.68 4.30 -4.83
N ILE A 20 -4.74 3.65 -5.34
CA ILE A 20 -5.70 2.93 -4.49
C ILE A 20 -5.01 1.75 -3.80
N GLY A 21 -4.18 1.00 -4.53
CA GLY A 21 -3.39 -0.11 -3.97
C GLY A 21 -2.43 0.35 -2.87
N GLY A 22 -1.67 1.42 -3.11
CA GLY A 22 -0.76 1.99 -2.10
C GLY A 22 -1.48 2.47 -0.84
N ILE A 23 -2.62 3.16 -0.98
CA ILE A 23 -3.42 3.62 0.17
C ILE A 23 -3.96 2.42 0.97
N ALA A 24 -4.54 1.42 0.29
CA ALA A 24 -5.10 0.26 0.96
C ALA A 24 -4.04 -0.49 1.78
N VAL A 25 -2.86 -0.74 1.20
CA VAL A 25 -1.78 -1.42 1.93
C VAL A 25 -1.23 -0.54 3.06
N GLY A 26 -1.06 0.77 2.83
CA GLY A 26 -0.62 1.68 3.88
C GLY A 26 -1.54 1.69 5.10
N ILE A 27 -2.86 1.66 4.89
CA ILE A 27 -3.86 1.53 5.96
C ILE A 27 -3.72 0.17 6.67
N CYS A 28 -3.59 -0.93 5.93
CA CYS A 28 -3.42 -2.26 6.52
C CYS A 28 -2.17 -2.34 7.41
N VAL A 29 -1.06 -1.73 6.99
CA VAL A 29 0.18 -1.67 7.78
C VAL A 29 -0.03 -0.86 9.06
N ALA A 30 -0.68 0.31 8.98
CA ALA A 30 -0.96 1.13 10.16
C ALA A 30 -1.87 0.42 11.16
N VAL A 31 -2.90 -0.28 10.68
CA VAL A 31 -3.81 -1.08 11.53
C VAL A 31 -3.06 -2.24 12.17
N LEU A 32 -2.28 -3.01 11.39
CA LEU A 32 -1.49 -4.12 11.92
C LEU A 32 -0.50 -3.65 12.98
N TRP A 33 0.16 -2.51 12.75
CA TRP A 33 1.05 -1.89 13.73
C TRP A 33 0.34 -1.54 15.02
N ALA A 34 -0.85 -0.91 14.93
CA ALA A 34 -1.64 -0.56 16.12
C ALA A 34 -2.06 -1.80 16.92
N LEU A 35 -2.42 -2.90 16.23
CA LEU A 35 -2.74 -4.17 16.89
C LEU A 35 -1.51 -4.76 17.60
N ILE A 36 -0.35 -4.78 16.93
CA ILE A 36 0.90 -5.27 17.54
C ILE A 36 1.30 -4.41 18.74
N ALA A 37 1.23 -3.09 18.61
CA ALA A 37 1.55 -2.16 19.70
C ALA A 37 0.62 -2.40 20.90
N ARG A 38 -0.67 -2.66 20.67
CA ARG A 38 -1.62 -2.99 21.73
C ARG A 38 -1.25 -4.29 22.45
N GLU A 39 -1.00 -5.36 21.71
CA GLU A 39 -0.64 -6.67 22.29
C GLU A 39 0.73 -6.64 23.01
N ALA A 40 1.65 -5.80 22.54
CA ALA A 40 2.95 -5.60 23.18
C ALA A 40 2.88 -4.70 24.44
N GLY A 41 1.71 -4.17 24.80
CA GLY A 41 1.57 -3.19 25.88
C GLY A 41 2.32 -1.88 25.61
N ALA A 42 2.59 -1.57 24.33
CA ALA A 42 3.33 -0.39 23.94
C ALA A 42 2.47 0.88 24.11
N GLY A 43 3.08 1.94 24.64
CA GLY A 43 2.40 3.21 24.88
C GLY A 43 1.92 3.90 23.59
N ALA A 44 1.02 4.88 23.74
CA ALA A 44 0.39 5.59 22.62
C ALA A 44 1.39 6.20 21.61
N VAL A 45 2.58 6.61 22.07
CA VAL A 45 3.65 7.14 21.21
C VAL A 45 4.12 6.09 20.20
N VAL A 46 4.31 4.84 20.63
CA VAL A 46 4.75 3.75 19.76
C VAL A 46 3.63 3.36 18.78
N ALA A 47 2.37 3.36 19.24
CA ALA A 47 1.23 3.12 18.36
C ALA A 47 1.12 4.18 17.25
N ALA A 48 1.42 5.45 17.56
CA ALA A 48 1.40 6.54 16.59
C ALA A 48 2.45 6.40 15.47
N LEU A 49 3.53 5.66 15.69
CA LEU A 49 4.54 5.37 14.66
C LEU A 49 4.02 4.47 13.53
N GLY A 50 2.90 3.79 13.73
CA GLY A 50 2.23 3.03 12.67
C GLY A 50 1.75 3.89 11.51
N LEU A 51 1.42 5.17 11.76
CA LEU A 51 0.98 6.10 10.73
C LEU A 51 2.10 6.44 9.73
N PRO A 52 3.29 6.94 10.14
CA PRO A 52 4.38 7.18 9.20
C PRO A 52 4.89 5.89 8.56
N ALA A 53 4.89 4.75 9.27
CA ALA A 53 5.26 3.46 8.69
C ALA A 53 4.29 3.04 7.58
N GLY A 54 2.98 3.12 7.82
CA GLY A 54 1.96 2.84 6.81
C GLY A 54 2.03 3.78 5.61
N ALA A 55 2.22 5.08 5.84
CA ALA A 55 2.40 6.06 4.78
C ALA A 55 3.64 5.78 3.92
N ALA A 56 4.77 5.42 4.55
CA ALA A 56 6.00 5.07 3.85
C ALA A 56 5.83 3.81 2.97
N VAL A 57 5.19 2.76 3.49
CA VAL A 57 4.91 1.54 2.72
C VAL A 57 3.94 1.81 1.57
N GLY A 58 2.87 2.56 1.82
CA GLY A 58 1.90 2.93 0.78
C GLY A 58 2.53 3.77 -0.34
N ALA A 59 3.42 4.71 0.02
CA ALA A 59 4.19 5.49 -0.94
C ALA A 59 5.19 4.61 -1.73
N TRP A 60 5.85 3.66 -1.07
CA TRP A 60 6.75 2.72 -1.75
C TRP A 60 6.02 1.88 -2.80
N ILE A 61 4.86 1.33 -2.46
CA ILE A 61 4.04 0.53 -3.39
C ILE A 61 3.60 1.39 -4.58
N ARG A 62 3.22 2.64 -4.33
CA ARG A 62 2.88 3.58 -5.39
C ARG A 62 4.05 3.80 -6.36
N ILE A 63 5.27 3.90 -5.85
CA ILE A 63 6.49 4.07 -6.67
C ILE A 63 6.84 2.77 -7.40
N ALA A 64 6.73 1.61 -6.75
CA ALA A 64 7.08 0.32 -7.32
C ALA A 64 6.15 -0.13 -8.47
N ASP A 65 4.92 0.38 -8.51
CA ASP A 65 3.90 0.05 -9.53
C ASP A 65 3.76 1.13 -10.64
N LEU A 66 4.60 2.18 -10.60
CA LEU A 66 4.79 3.13 -11.71
C LEU A 66 5.69 2.54 -12.80
#